data_AF-A0A6P9FBA1-F1
#
_entry.id   AF-A0A6P9FBA1-F1
#
_cell.length_a   1.000
_cell.length_b   1.000
_cell.length_c   1.000
_cell.angle_alpha   90.00
_cell.angle_beta   90.00
_cell.angle_gamma   90.00
#
_symmetry.space_group_name_H-M   'P 1'
#
loop_
_entity.id
_entity.type
_entity.pdbx_description
1 polymer ?
#
loop_
_entity_poly.entity_id
_entity_poly.type
_entity_poly.pdbx_seq_one_letter_code
_entity_poly.pdbx_strand_id
1 'polypeptide(L)'
;MASNRGTAEKHNDHSLSLRHKQLTDARRLLARDLLYLSLEKKKHKKKQPVQSPHSYFMDVKCPHCYKITPVFSHAQMVVTCVVGCSTVLCQPTGGKVRLTEGCSSFRRKQH
;
A
#
# COMPACT_ATOMS: atom_id res chain seq x y z
N MET A 1 -16.46 65.01 -29.55
CA MET A 1 -17.17 64.22 -28.52
C MET A 1 -16.56 62.82 -28.49
N ALA A 2 -15.72 62.53 -27.50
CA ALA A 2 -15.08 61.22 -27.37
C ALA A 2 -16.07 60.24 -26.71
N SER A 3 -16.51 59.22 -27.45
CA SER A 3 -17.37 58.16 -26.92
C SER A 3 -16.49 57.15 -26.19
N ASN A 4 -16.44 57.23 -24.86
CA ASN A 4 -15.82 56.22 -24.00
C ASN A 4 -16.67 54.95 -24.01
N ARG A 5 -16.38 54.02 -24.92
CA ARG A 5 -16.84 52.63 -24.83
C ARG A 5 -15.63 51.73 -24.67
N GLY A 6 -15.52 51.09 -23.50
CA GLY A 6 -14.67 49.91 -23.37
C GLY A 6 -13.86 49.82 -22.08
N THR A 7 -14.50 49.63 -20.93
CA THR A 7 -13.78 49.20 -19.70
C THR A 7 -14.56 48.23 -18.80
N ALA A 8 -15.66 47.62 -19.25
CA ALA A 8 -16.48 46.76 -18.36
C ALA A 8 -16.28 45.24 -18.53
N GLU A 9 -15.56 44.74 -19.53
CA GLU A 9 -15.40 43.27 -19.73
C GLU A 9 -14.11 42.68 -19.13
N LYS A 10 -13.03 43.46 -19.04
CA LYS A 10 -11.69 42.94 -18.68
C LYS A 10 -11.55 42.44 -17.23
N HIS A 11 -12.43 42.88 -16.33
CA HIS A 11 -12.37 42.50 -14.91
C HIS A 11 -12.95 41.10 -14.66
N ASN A 12 -13.93 40.67 -15.46
CA ASN A 12 -14.54 39.34 -15.36
C ASN A 12 -13.58 38.26 -15.88
N ASP A 13 -12.88 38.53 -16.98
CA ASP A 13 -11.91 37.59 -17.59
C ASP A 13 -10.68 37.32 -16.71
N HIS A 14 -10.15 38.34 -16.03
CA HIS A 14 -9.03 38.17 -15.10
C HIS A 14 -9.44 37.32 -13.88
N SER A 15 -10.67 37.52 -13.38
CA SER A 15 -11.22 36.73 -12.28
C SER A 15 -11.48 35.27 -12.68
N LEU A 16 -11.95 35.03 -13.92
CA LEU A 16 -12.14 33.69 -14.49
C LEU A 16 -10.81 32.98 -14.77
N SER A 17 -9.77 33.71 -15.17
CA SER A 17 -8.40 33.22 -15.34
C SER A 17 -7.77 32.78 -14.01
N LEU A 18 -7.91 33.59 -12.96
CA LEU A 18 -7.45 33.27 -11.61
C LEU A 18 -8.14 32.02 -11.03
N ARG A 19 -9.46 31.89 -11.24
CA ARG A 19 -10.22 30.70 -10.84
C ARG A 19 -9.80 29.47 -11.63
N HIS A 20 -9.58 29.60 -12.95
CA HIS A 20 -9.02 28.52 -13.76
C HIS A 20 -7.64 28.09 -13.28
N LYS A 21 -6.75 29.04 -12.99
CA LYS A 21 -5.40 28.76 -12.47
C LYS A 21 -5.45 28.05 -11.12
N GLN A 22 -6.28 28.52 -10.19
CA GLN A 22 -6.50 27.88 -8.89
C GLN A 22 -7.07 26.46 -9.03
N LEU A 23 -8.03 26.25 -9.94
CA LEU A 23 -8.58 24.91 -10.23
C LEU A 23 -7.52 23.99 -10.85
N THR A 24 -6.65 24.49 -11.73
CA THR A 24 -5.56 23.70 -12.32
C THR A 24 -4.47 23.34 -11.30
N ASP A 25 -4.13 24.27 -10.40
CA ASP A 25 -3.14 24.02 -9.34
C ASP A 25 -3.69 23.04 -8.29
N ALA A 26 -4.96 23.18 -7.89
CA ALA A 26 -5.63 22.23 -7.00
C ALA A 26 -5.71 20.82 -7.65
N ARG A 27 -6.04 20.74 -8.94
CA ARG A 27 -6.05 19.47 -9.69
C ARG A 27 -4.67 18.85 -9.79
N ARG A 28 -3.60 19.65 -9.89
CA ARG A 28 -2.21 19.21 -9.90
C ARG A 28 -1.73 18.72 -8.53
N LEU A 29 -2.14 19.38 -7.45
CA LEU A 29 -1.86 18.97 -6.08
C LEU A 29 -2.56 17.64 -5.76
N LEU A 30 -3.85 17.51 -6.06
CA LEU A 30 -4.59 16.25 -5.91
C LEU A 30 -3.99 15.13 -6.76
N ALA A 31 -3.59 15.43 -8.00
CA ALA A 31 -2.89 14.45 -8.83
C ALA A 31 -1.56 14.01 -8.20
N ARG A 32 -0.80 14.93 -7.59
CA ARG A 32 0.42 14.59 -6.85
C ARG A 32 0.13 13.76 -5.60
N ASP A 33 -0.91 14.06 -4.85
CA ASP A 33 -1.29 13.32 -3.64
C ASP A 33 -1.75 11.89 -3.96
N LEU A 34 -2.54 11.72 -5.03
CA LEU A 34 -2.92 10.40 -5.53
C LEU A 34 -1.70 9.60 -6.04
N LEU A 35 -0.76 10.27 -6.74
CA LEU A 35 0.51 9.66 -7.16
C LEU A 35 1.41 9.33 -5.97
N TYR A 36 1.41 10.15 -4.92
CA TYR A 36 2.19 9.95 -3.70
C TYR A 36 1.83 8.63 -3.04
N LEU A 37 0.53 8.34 -2.91
CA LEU A 37 0.03 7.09 -2.33
C LEU A 37 0.50 5.83 -3.09
N SER A 38 0.67 5.93 -4.41
CA SER A 38 1.21 4.84 -5.25
C SER A 38 2.72 4.65 -5.08
N LEU A 39 3.46 5.74 -4.88
CA LEU A 39 4.91 5.70 -4.64
C LEU A 39 5.26 5.14 -3.27
N GLU A 40 4.37 5.22 -2.29
CA GLU A 40 4.59 4.73 -0.93
C GLU A 40 4.95 3.23 -0.88
N LYS A 41 4.33 2.40 -1.71
CA LYS A 41 4.59 0.94 -1.73
C LYS A 41 5.98 0.59 -2.25
N LYS A 42 6.61 1.49 -3.01
CA LYS A 42 7.96 1.31 -3.57
C LYS A 42 9.05 1.86 -2.64
N LYS A 43 8.69 2.69 -1.66
CA LYS A 43 9.62 3.24 -0.68
C LYS A 43 10.01 2.19 0.36
N HIS A 44 11.24 2.27 0.84
CA HIS A 44 11.68 1.49 2.00
C HIS A 44 10.86 1.86 3.25
N LYS A 45 10.57 0.90 4.14
CA LYS A 45 9.71 1.10 5.34
C LYS A 45 10.06 2.31 6.21
N LYS A 46 11.35 2.63 6.35
CA LYS A 46 11.83 3.79 7.14
C LYS A 46 11.72 5.14 6.42
N LYS A 47 11.54 5.12 5.09
CA LYS A 47 11.43 6.31 4.23
C LYS A 47 9.97 6.61 3.85
N GLN A 48 9.04 5.81 4.33
CA GLN A 48 7.61 6.10 4.21
C GLN A 48 7.24 7.23 5.20
N PRO A 49 6.30 8.12 4.85
CA PRO A 49 5.82 9.21 5.70
C PRO A 49 5.27 8.70 7.01
N VAL A 50 4.55 7.58 6.94
CA VAL A 50 4.11 6.81 8.10
C VAL A 50 4.89 5.50 8.08
N GLN A 51 5.68 5.28 9.12
CA GLN A 51 6.45 4.06 9.24
C GLN A 51 5.54 2.87 9.56
N SER A 52 5.62 1.83 8.75
CA SER A 52 4.89 0.59 9.00
C SER A 52 5.77 -0.64 8.67
N PRO A 53 5.61 -1.75 9.40
CA PRO A 53 6.34 -2.97 9.09
C PRO A 53 5.81 -3.63 7.81
N HIS A 54 6.71 -4.12 6.96
CA HIS A 54 6.36 -4.94 5.77
C HIS A 54 6.01 -6.40 6.12
N SER A 55 6.31 -6.83 7.34
CA SER A 55 6.03 -8.18 7.84
C SER A 55 4.60 -8.32 8.34
N TYR A 56 4.06 -9.55 8.26
CA TYR A 56 2.72 -9.89 8.70
C TYR A 56 2.64 -11.31 9.26
N PHE A 57 1.56 -11.59 9.98
CA PHE A 57 1.15 -12.94 10.36
C PHE A 57 0.25 -13.54 9.28
N MET A 58 0.39 -14.84 9.05
CA MET A 58 -0.40 -15.61 8.10
C MET A 58 -0.90 -16.88 8.77
N ASP A 59 -2.09 -17.32 8.39
CA ASP A 59 -2.67 -18.60 8.75
C ASP A 59 -2.31 -19.61 7.64
N VAL A 60 -1.44 -20.57 7.95
CA VAL A 60 -1.02 -21.62 7.03
C VAL A 60 -1.80 -22.90 7.34
N LYS A 61 -2.45 -23.48 6.33
CA LYS A 61 -3.13 -24.77 6.48
C LYS A 61 -2.13 -25.89 6.25
N CYS A 62 -2.05 -26.83 7.19
CA CYS A 62 -1.22 -28.01 7.01
C CYS A 62 -1.86 -28.98 5.98
N PRO A 63 -1.10 -29.54 5.02
CA PRO A 63 -1.62 -30.50 4.05
C PRO A 63 -1.98 -31.86 4.67
N HIS A 64 -1.38 -32.23 5.80
CA HIS A 64 -1.59 -33.54 6.43
C HIS A 64 -2.76 -33.55 7.44
N CYS A 65 -2.80 -32.59 8.37
CA CYS A 65 -3.82 -32.58 9.42
C CYS A 65 -4.91 -31.51 9.21
N TYR A 66 -4.83 -30.72 8.14
CA TYR A 66 -5.76 -29.63 7.79
C TYR A 66 -5.97 -28.56 8.87
N LYS A 67 -5.18 -28.61 9.96
CA LYS A 67 -5.18 -27.59 11.02
C LYS A 67 -4.51 -26.32 10.52
N ILE A 68 -5.02 -25.19 10.98
CA ILE A 68 -4.51 -23.87 10.67
C ILE A 68 -3.51 -23.50 11.75
N THR A 69 -2.28 -23.17 11.35
CA THR A 69 -1.22 -22.71 12.25
C THR A 69 -0.86 -21.26 11.90
N PRO A 70 -0.84 -20.34 12.88
CA PRO A 70 -0.36 -18.98 12.65
C PRO A 70 1.17 -19.00 12.47
N VAL A 71 1.65 -18.41 11.38
CA VAL A 71 3.06 -18.33 11.01
C VAL A 71 3.44 -16.86 10.77
N PHE A 72 4.62 -16.46 11.21
CA PHE A 72 5.17 -15.15 10.90
C PHE A 72 5.86 -15.17 9.53
N SER A 73 5.57 -14.18 8.68
CA SER A 73 6.09 -14.11 7.31
C SER A 73 7.62 -14.12 7.17
N HIS A 74 8.37 -13.70 8.19
CA HIS A 74 9.84 -13.65 8.20
C HIS A 74 10.38 -14.45 9.40
N ALA A 75 9.79 -15.62 9.69
CA ALA A 75 10.22 -16.46 10.81
C ALA A 75 11.69 -16.87 10.65
N GLN A 76 12.43 -16.80 11.77
CA GLN A 76 13.86 -17.11 11.82
C GLN A 76 14.15 -18.60 12.03
N MET A 77 13.17 -19.34 12.52
CA MET A 77 13.26 -20.79 12.77
C MET A 77 12.32 -21.57 11.86
N VAL A 78 12.61 -22.86 11.71
CA VAL A 78 11.72 -23.80 11.03
C VAL A 78 10.42 -23.90 11.83
N VAL A 79 9.28 -23.71 11.16
CA VAL A 79 7.97 -23.79 11.80
C VAL A 79 7.33 -25.13 11.44
N THR A 80 6.97 -25.91 12.45
CA THR A 80 6.30 -27.20 12.31
C THR A 80 4.84 -27.09 12.72
N CYS A 81 4.01 -28.03 12.25
CA CYS A 81 2.63 -28.12 12.68
C CYS A 81 2.57 -28.55 14.16
N VAL A 82 2.11 -27.65 15.03
CA VAL A 82 2.05 -27.87 16.48
C VAL A 82 0.97 -28.88 16.87
N VAL A 83 -0.14 -28.90 16.13
CA VAL A 83 -1.31 -29.72 16.43
C VAL A 83 -1.43 -30.84 15.40
N GLY A 84 -0.67 -31.93 15.59
CA GLY A 84 -0.98 -33.22 14.98
C GLY A 84 0.18 -33.96 14.32
N CYS A 85 0.77 -33.41 13.26
CA CYS A 85 1.60 -34.21 12.33
C CYS A 85 3.08 -33.85 12.28
N SER A 86 3.54 -32.87 13.09
CA SER A 86 4.94 -32.41 13.15
C SER A 86 5.58 -32.05 11.81
N THR A 87 4.78 -31.92 10.75
CA THR A 87 5.24 -31.61 9.41
C THR A 87 5.79 -30.20 9.38
N VAL A 88 6.92 -30.00 8.70
CA VAL A 88 7.49 -28.68 8.46
C VAL A 88 6.56 -27.88 7.56
N LEU A 89 6.09 -26.73 8.03
CA LEU A 89 5.20 -25.82 7.30
C LEU A 89 5.99 -24.78 6.50
N CYS A 90 7.09 -24.27 7.07
CA CYS A 90 7.99 -23.36 6.38
C CYS A 90 9.43 -23.43 6.88
N GLN A 91 10.35 -23.06 6.00
CA GLN A 91 11.78 -22.93 6.27
C GLN A 91 12.20 -21.45 6.30
N PRO A 92 13.09 -21.06 7.22
CA PRO A 92 13.60 -19.70 7.28
C PRO A 92 14.45 -19.38 6.05
N THR A 93 14.40 -18.13 5.61
CA THR A 93 15.24 -17.59 4.54
C THR A 93 15.75 -16.20 4.96
N GLY A 94 16.58 -15.55 4.13
CA GLY A 94 16.98 -14.16 4.37
C GLY A 94 15.84 -13.12 4.25
N GLY A 95 14.63 -13.55 3.86
CA GLY A 95 13.47 -12.68 3.67
C GLY A 95 12.18 -13.36 4.09
N LYS A 96 11.21 -13.46 3.17
CA LYS A 96 9.98 -14.19 3.43
C LYS A 96 10.26 -15.68 3.52
N VAL A 97 9.66 -16.34 4.50
CA VAL A 97 9.78 -17.79 4.69
C VAL A 97 9.40 -18.56 3.43
N ARG A 98 10.09 -19.66 3.18
CA ARG A 98 9.74 -20.60 2.11
C ARG A 98 8.73 -21.60 2.67
N LEU A 99 7.51 -21.58 2.16
CA LEU A 99 6.50 -22.57 2.53
C LEU A 99 6.85 -23.94 1.93
N THR A 100 6.57 -25.01 2.66
CA THR A 100 6.73 -26.38 2.17
C THR A 100 5.74 -26.64 1.03
N GLU A 101 6.11 -27.50 0.09
CA GLU A 101 5.23 -27.96 -0.97
C GLU A 101 3.91 -28.51 -0.37
N GLY A 102 2.76 -28.09 -0.93
CA GLY A 102 1.44 -28.42 -0.40
C GLY A 102 0.91 -27.50 0.72
N CYS A 103 1.74 -26.61 1.29
CA CYS A 103 1.31 -25.58 2.25
C CYS A 103 0.99 -24.23 1.58
N SER A 104 0.80 -24.19 0.26
CA SER A 104 0.66 -22.97 -0.54
C SER A 104 -0.60 -22.15 -0.21
N SER A 105 -1.63 -22.78 0.35
CA SER A 105 -2.83 -22.09 0.82
C SER A 105 -2.57 -21.41 2.17
N PHE A 106 -2.40 -20.10 2.17
CA PHE A 106 -2.33 -19.31 3.40
C PHE A 106 -3.20 -18.06 3.32
N ARG A 107 -3.74 -17.64 4.47
CA ARG A 107 -4.51 -16.39 4.61
C ARG A 107 -3.67 -15.38 5.38
N ARG A 108 -3.47 -14.18 4.83
CA ARG A 108 -2.88 -13.08 5.60
C ARG A 108 -3.87 -12.62 6.68
N LYS A 109 -3.43 -12.57 7.93
CA LYS A 109 -4.24 -11.94 8.99
C LYS A 109 -4.28 -10.44 8.77
N GLN A 110 -5.47 -9.88 8.80
CA GLN A 110 -5.66 -8.43 8.86
C GLN A 110 -5.51 -8.01 10.32
N HIS A 111 -4.83 -6.88 10.55
CA HIS A 111 -4.73 -6.21 11.85
C HIS A 111 -5.84 -5.16 11.92
#